data_AF-A0A942H3B4-F1
#
_entry.id   AF-A0A942H3B4-F1
#
_cell.length_a   1.000
_cell.length_b   1.000
_cell.length_c   1.000
_cell.angle_alpha   90.00
_cell.angle_beta   90.00
_cell.angle_gamma   90.00
#
_symmetry.space_group_name_H-M   'P 1'
#
loop_
_entity.id
_entity.type
_entity.pdbx_description
1 polymer ?
#
loop_
_entity_poly.entity_id
_entity_poly.type
_entity_poly.pdbx_seq_one_letter_code
_entity_poly.pdbx_strand_id
1 'polypeptide(L)'
;MGDVQQYFIDKKVRNFYSVSISGYHPGSAAGAGAAEAGANPISQLAFTLANGFTYVEYYLSRGMDINHFAPNLSFFFSNGMDPEYAVMGRVARRLWAKALKHRYGADERSQM
;
A
#
# COMPACT_ATOMS: atom_id res chain seq x y z
N MET A 1 4.72 -2.01 15.14
CA MET A 1 5.42 -1.45 13.96
C MET A 1 5.79 0.02 14.09
N GLY A 2 5.04 0.85 14.82
CA GLY A 2 5.38 2.27 14.92
C GLY A 2 6.75 2.56 15.55
N ASP A 3 7.22 1.77 16.52
CA ASP A 3 8.52 2.03 17.16
C ASP A 3 9.69 1.79 16.20
N VAL A 4 9.59 0.77 15.35
CA VAL A 4 10.57 0.47 14.29
C VAL A 4 10.57 1.59 13.25
N GLN A 5 9.39 2.06 12.83
CA GLN A 5 9.28 3.17 11.90
C GLN A 5 9.88 4.45 12.49
N GLN A 6 9.58 4.77 13.75
CA GLN A 6 10.15 5.92 14.46
C GLN A 6 11.68 5.82 14.48
N TYR A 7 12.22 4.65 14.83
CA TYR A 7 13.66 4.42 14.84
C TYR A 7 14.31 4.68 13.47
N PHE A 8 13.67 4.26 12.37
CA PHE A 8 14.18 4.54 11.02
C PHE A 8 14.15 6.02 10.67
N ILE A 9 13.11 6.75 11.09
CA ILE A 9 13.04 8.21 10.92
C ILE A 9 14.19 8.86 11.69
N ASP A 10 14.34 8.54 12.98
CA ASP A 10 15.32 9.13 13.88
C ASP A 10 16.76 8.86 13.42
N LYS A 11 17.03 7.65 12.90
CA LYS A 11 18.33 7.24 12.38
C LYS A 11 18.53 7.51 10.89
N LYS A 12 17.56 8.14 10.22
CA LYS A 12 17.61 8.47 8.78
C LYS A 12 17.93 7.25 7.89
N VAL A 13 17.34 6.10 8.21
CA VAL A 13 17.47 4.89 7.39
C VAL A 13 16.64 5.06 6.12
N ARG A 14 17.30 5.06 4.95
CA ARG A 14 16.68 5.45 3.66
C ARG A 14 16.61 4.35 2.60
N ASN A 15 17.23 3.20 2.83
CA ASN A 15 17.32 2.10 1.86
C ASN A 15 16.68 0.81 2.41
N PHE A 16 15.61 0.96 3.18
CA PHE A 16 14.91 -0.17 3.77
C PHE A 16 13.40 0.08 3.70
N TYR A 17 12.67 -0.88 3.13
CA TYR A 17 11.21 -0.86 3.10
C TYR A 17 10.70 -1.36 4.45
N SER A 18 10.32 -0.43 5.32
CA SER A 18 9.92 -0.72 6.69
C SER A 18 8.62 -1.53 6.78
N VAL A 19 7.73 -1.32 5.80
CA VAL A 19 6.48 -2.05 5.66
C VAL A 19 6.25 -2.32 4.17
N SER A 20 6.09 -3.59 3.85
CA SER A 20 5.51 -4.04 2.58
C SER A 20 4.04 -4.35 2.80
N ILE A 21 3.18 -3.52 2.21
CA ILE A 21 1.73 -3.65 2.29
C ILE A 21 1.32 -4.70 1.26
N SER A 22 1.14 -5.92 1.75
CA SER A 22 0.66 -7.04 0.94
C SER A 22 -0.76 -6.77 0.48
N GLY A 23 -0.98 -7.04 -0.79
CA GLY A 23 -2.31 -7.21 -1.34
C GLY A 23 -3.05 -8.31 -0.63
N TYR A 24 -4.36 -8.14 -0.49
CA TYR A 24 -5.22 -9.23 -0.10
C TYR A 24 -5.12 -10.29 -1.20
N HIS A 25 -4.63 -11.48 -0.86
CA HIS A 25 -4.57 -12.64 -1.75
C HIS A 25 -5.72 -13.56 -1.40
N PRO A 26 -6.86 -13.49 -2.09
CA PRO A 26 -7.66 -14.68 -2.20
C PRO A 26 -6.87 -15.70 -3.03
N GLY A 27 -6.81 -16.95 -2.59
CA GLY A 27 -6.08 -18.00 -3.30
C GLY A 27 -6.42 -18.04 -4.78
N SER A 28 -5.39 -18.23 -5.62
CA SER A 28 -5.55 -18.54 -7.03
C SER A 28 -6.28 -19.88 -7.15
N ALA A 29 -7.55 -19.86 -7.59
CA ALA A 29 -8.31 -21.06 -7.88
C ALA A 29 -7.78 -21.72 -9.16
N ALA A 30 -6.72 -22.50 -9.04
CA ALA A 30 -6.31 -23.50 -10.02
C ALA A 30 -6.51 -24.89 -9.42
N GLY A 31 -7.68 -25.47 -9.65
CA GLY A 31 -7.95 -26.89 -9.39
C GLY A 31 -9.06 -27.14 -8.37
N ALA A 32 -10.19 -27.66 -8.88
CA ALA A 32 -11.19 -28.46 -8.19
C ALA A 32 -11.82 -27.88 -6.90
N GLY A 33 -13.05 -27.36 -7.04
CA GLY A 33 -14.09 -27.53 -6.02
C GLY A 33 -13.87 -26.83 -4.68
N ALA A 34 -13.78 -25.51 -4.67
CA ALA A 34 -14.12 -24.69 -3.51
C ALA A 34 -14.37 -23.25 -3.99
N ALA A 35 -15.56 -22.73 -3.71
CA ALA A 35 -15.89 -21.32 -3.89
C ALA A 35 -15.21 -20.46 -2.79
N GLU A 36 -13.88 -20.45 -2.76
CA GLU A 36 -13.02 -19.76 -1.78
C GLU A 36 -11.89 -19.04 -2.55
N ALA A 37 -11.79 -17.72 -2.69
CA ALA A 37 -12.66 -16.60 -2.36
C ALA A 37 -12.52 -15.56 -3.48
N GLY A 38 -13.61 -15.14 -4.14
CA GLY A 38 -13.54 -14.36 -5.38
C GLY A 38 -13.27 -12.86 -5.22
N ALA A 39 -12.08 -12.41 -4.78
CA ALA A 39 -11.73 -10.99 -4.95
C ALA A 39 -11.27 -10.74 -6.39
N ASN A 40 -12.09 -9.98 -7.12
CA ASN A 40 -11.69 -9.38 -8.38
C ASN A 40 -10.56 -8.35 -8.15
N PRO A 41 -9.81 -7.95 -9.19
CA PRO A 41 -8.72 -6.98 -9.08
C PRO A 41 -9.11 -5.65 -8.42
N ILE A 42 -10.39 -5.25 -8.52
CA ILE A 42 -10.91 -4.02 -7.90
C ILE A 42 -10.91 -4.16 -6.38
N SER A 43 -11.47 -5.25 -5.85
CA SER A 43 -11.53 -5.51 -4.40
C SER A 43 -10.14 -5.65 -3.80
N GLN A 44 -9.24 -6.36 -4.48
CA GLN A 44 -7.84 -6.46 -4.06
C GLN A 44 -7.20 -5.07 -3.94
N LEU A 45 -7.31 -4.24 -4.99
CA LEU A 45 -6.76 -2.88 -4.96
C LEU A 45 -7.35 -2.05 -3.82
N ALA A 46 -8.67 -2.08 -3.63
CA ALA A 46 -9.35 -1.31 -2.62
C ALA A 46 -8.88 -1.67 -1.20
N PHE A 47 -8.84 -2.95 -0.86
CA PHE A 47 -8.39 -3.39 0.47
C PHE A 47 -6.90 -3.16 0.69
N THR A 48 -6.07 -3.31 -0.34
CA THR A 48 -4.64 -3.04 -0.24
C THR A 48 -4.38 -1.56 0.07
N LEU A 49 -5.05 -0.65 -0.64
CA LEU A 49 -4.94 0.78 -0.37
C LEU A 49 -5.51 1.15 1.00
N ALA A 50 -6.64 0.56 1.41
CA ALA A 50 -7.21 0.76 2.74
C ALA A 50 -6.22 0.39 3.86
N ASN A 51 -5.51 -0.74 3.71
CA ASN A 51 -4.45 -1.12 4.65
C ASN A 51 -3.31 -0.10 4.64
N GLY A 52 -2.89 0.36 3.46
CA GLY A 52 -1.85 1.39 3.33
C GLY A 52 -2.22 2.70 4.03
N PHE A 53 -3.45 3.18 3.84
CA PHE A 53 -3.94 4.38 4.53
C PHE A 53 -4.03 4.15 6.03
N THR A 54 -4.40 2.95 6.50
CA THR A 54 -4.41 2.63 7.92
C THR A 54 -3.01 2.77 8.54
N TYR A 55 -1.95 2.33 7.86
CA TYR A 55 -0.58 2.55 8.32
C TYR A 55 -0.19 4.02 8.34
N VAL A 56 -0.57 4.79 7.31
CA VAL A 56 -0.34 6.24 7.26
C VAL A 56 -0.99 6.92 8.46
N GLU A 57 -2.28 6.68 8.70
CA GLU A 57 -3.03 7.28 9.81
C GLU A 57 -2.44 6.86 11.17
N TYR A 58 -2.00 5.60 11.31
CA TYR A 58 -1.35 5.13 12.53
C TYR A 58 0.01 5.79 12.80
N TYR A 59 0.81 6.07 11.77
CA TYR A 59 2.07 6.79 11.93
C TYR A 59 1.87 8.27 12.21
N LEU A 60 0.88 8.89 11.55
CA LEU A 60 0.49 10.27 11.83
C LEU A 60 -0.07 10.43 13.25
N SER A 61 -0.87 9.47 13.74
CA SER A 61 -1.37 9.50 15.12
C SER A 61 -0.26 9.40 16.17
N ARG A 62 0.95 8.99 15.76
CA ARG A 62 2.16 8.96 16.59
C ARG A 62 3.04 10.21 16.42
N GLY A 63 2.60 11.19 15.63
CA GLY A 63 3.33 12.44 15.40
C GLY A 63 4.46 12.33 14.36
N MET A 64 4.52 11.27 13.56
CA MET A 64 5.51 11.13 12.50
C MET A 64 5.16 12.00 11.30
N ASP A 65 6.15 12.70 10.74
CA ASP A 65 5.99 13.40 9.46
C ASP A 65 5.84 12.40 8.31
N ILE A 66 4.79 12.57 7.51
CA ILE A 66 4.50 11.71 6.36
C ILE A 66 5.66 11.63 5.37
N ASN A 67 6.39 12.72 5.19
CA ASN A 67 7.48 12.80 4.22
C ASN A 67 8.72 12.00 4.64
N HIS A 68 8.77 11.58 5.91
CA HIS A 68 9.86 10.75 6.42
C HIS A 68 9.62 9.25 6.25
N PHE A 69 8.36 8.81 6.10
CA PHE A 69 8.04 7.38 6.03
C PHE A 69 7.36 6.95 4.73
N ALA A 70 6.54 7.82 4.09
CA ALA A 70 5.80 7.45 2.89
C ALA A 70 6.69 6.93 1.74
N PRO A 71 7.87 7.52 1.46
CA PRO A 71 8.77 7.01 0.42
C PRO A 71 9.31 5.58 0.65
N ASN A 72 9.21 5.08 1.89
CA ASN A 72 9.70 3.75 2.28
C ASN A 72 8.57 2.70 2.38
N LEU A 73 7.33 3.09 2.11
CA LEU A 73 6.23 2.14 2.00
C LEU A 73 6.27 1.48 0.63
N SER A 74 6.14 0.16 0.61
CA SER A 74 6.01 -0.60 -0.63
C SER A 74 4.67 -1.33 -0.69
N PHE A 75 4.21 -1.59 -1.91
CA PHE A 75 2.97 -2.31 -2.16
C PHE A 75 3.26 -3.57 -2.97
N PHE A 76 2.58 -4.65 -2.63
CA PHE A 76 2.68 -5.91 -3.34
C PHE A 76 1.29 -6.32 -3.83
N PHE A 77 1.12 -6.58 -5.13
CA PHE A 77 -0.15 -6.99 -5.72
C PHE A 77 0.03 -8.32 -6.46
N SER A 78 -0.94 -9.23 -6.35
CA SER A 78 -1.07 -10.36 -7.28
C SER A 78 -1.53 -9.89 -8.66
N ASN A 79 -1.21 -10.70 -9.68
CA ASN A 79 -1.66 -10.53 -11.05
C ASN A 79 -2.36 -11.81 -11.52
N GLY A 80 -3.52 -11.64 -12.16
CA GLY A 80 -4.25 -12.70 -12.84
C GLY A 80 -4.28 -12.50 -14.36
N MET A 81 -5.10 -13.30 -15.04
CA MET A 81 -5.27 -13.24 -16.50
C MET A 81 -6.29 -12.20 -16.96
N ASP A 82 -7.11 -11.67 -16.04
CA ASP A 82 -8.12 -10.66 -16.37
C ASP A 82 -7.46 -9.33 -16.80
N PRO A 83 -7.98 -8.66 -17.84
CA PRO A 83 -7.37 -7.45 -18.39
C PRO A 83 -7.28 -6.29 -17.38
N GLU A 84 -8.13 -6.28 -16.35
CA GLU A 84 -8.11 -5.28 -15.28
C GLU A 84 -6.79 -5.29 -14.50
N TYR A 85 -6.12 -6.44 -14.35
CA TYR A 85 -4.80 -6.51 -13.71
C TYR A 85 -3.75 -5.69 -14.45
N ALA A 86 -3.86 -5.57 -15.79
CA ALA A 86 -2.92 -4.79 -16.61
C ALA A 86 -2.97 -3.29 -16.31
N VAL A 87 -4.11 -2.77 -15.83
CA VAL A 87 -4.29 -1.34 -15.50
C VAL A 87 -4.27 -1.06 -13.99
N MET A 88 -4.49 -2.08 -13.16
CA MET A 88 -4.62 -1.96 -11.71
C MET A 88 -3.46 -1.19 -11.07
N GLY A 89 -2.21 -1.51 -11.40
CA GLY A 89 -1.05 -0.82 -10.85
C GLY A 89 -0.99 0.68 -11.17
N ARG A 90 -1.48 1.09 -12.36
CA ARG A 90 -1.56 2.52 -12.75
C ARG A 90 -2.64 3.23 -11.94
N VAL A 91 -3.78 2.57 -11.73
CA VAL A 91 -4.88 3.11 -10.92
C VAL A 91 -4.45 3.25 -9.46
N ALA A 92 -3.79 2.22 -8.89
CA ALA A 92 -3.30 2.21 -7.52
C ALA A 92 -2.37 3.40 -7.25
N ARG A 93 -1.33 3.59 -8.09
CA ARG A 93 -0.41 4.73 -7.99
C ARG A 93 -1.13 6.08 -8.04
N ARG A 94 -2.11 6.22 -8.95
CA ARG A 94 -2.86 7.48 -9.10
C ARG A 94 -3.73 7.78 -7.89
N LEU A 95 -4.39 6.78 -7.31
CA LEU A 95 -5.22 6.94 -6.12
C LEU A 95 -4.36 7.26 -4.90
N TRP A 96 -3.25 6.54 -4.73
CA TRP A 96 -2.28 6.78 -3.65
C TRP A 96 -1.72 8.19 -3.71
N ALA A 97 -1.16 8.61 -4.85
CA ALA A 97 -0.60 9.95 -5.05
C ALA A 97 -1.62 11.06 -4.77
N LYS A 98 -2.86 10.91 -5.27
CA LYS A 98 -3.93 11.88 -5.01
C LYS A 98 -4.27 11.98 -3.53
N ALA A 99 -4.38 10.85 -2.84
CA ALA A 99 -4.67 10.85 -1.41
C ALA A 99 -3.52 11.51 -0.62
N LEU A 100 -2.27 11.12 -0.87
CA LEU A 100 -1.10 11.72 -0.23
C LEU A 100 -1.01 13.22 -0.47
N LYS A 101 -1.27 13.70 -1.68
CA LYS A 101 -1.29 15.12 -2.02
C LYS A 101 -2.42 15.88 -1.33
N HIS A 102 -3.66 15.43 -1.50
CA HIS A 102 -4.85 16.24 -1.19
C HIS A 102 -5.38 16.03 0.21
N ARG A 103 -5.23 14.82 0.77
CA ARG A 103 -5.70 14.50 2.13
C ARG A 103 -4.60 14.68 3.17
N TYR A 104 -3.37 14.30 2.83
CA TYR A 104 -2.27 14.26 3.79
C TYR A 104 -1.22 15.36 3.60
N GLY A 105 -1.31 16.18 2.55
CA GLY A 105 -0.38 17.29 2.32
C GLY A 105 1.07 16.88 2.07
N ALA A 106 1.31 15.65 1.59
CA ALA A 106 2.65 15.13 1.35
C ALA A 106 3.33 15.84 0.16
N ASP A 107 4.66 15.94 0.20
CA ASP A 107 5.46 16.50 -0.87
C ASP A 107 5.47 15.63 -2.13
N GLU A 108 6.02 16.15 -3.24
CA GLU A 108 6.03 15.43 -4.52
C GLU A 108 6.78 14.10 -4.46
N ARG A 109 7.83 14.02 -3.63
CA ARG A 109 8.62 12.81 -3.46
C ARG A 109 7.82 11.72 -2.77
N SER A 110 7.01 12.09 -1.79
CA SER A 110 6.24 11.18 -0.96
C SER A 110 4.97 10.69 -1.65
N GLN A 111 4.53 11.36 -2.71
CA GLN A 111 3.36 10.99 -3.51
C GLN A 111 3.59 9.80 -4.46
N MET A 112 4.84 9.41 -4.74
CA MET A 112 5.17 8.39 -5.75
C MET A 112 4.99 6.95 -5.29
#